data_AF-A0A956WCR0-F1
#
_entry.id   AF-A0A956WCR0-F1
#
_cell.length_a   1.000
_cell.length_b   1.000
_cell.length_c   1.000
_cell.angle_alpha   90.00
_cell.angle_beta   90.00
_cell.angle_gamma   90.00
#
_symmetry.space_group_name_H-M   'P 1'
#
loop_
_entity.id
_entity.type
_entity.pdbx_description
1 polymer ?
#
loop_
_entity_poly.entity_id
_entity_poly.type
_entity_poly.pdbx_seq_one_letter_code
_entity_poly.pdbx_strand_id
1 'polypeptide(L)' 'LAGAGTIPLRASGAEAVLTGAALTPDAWAEAGRIAAEECEPLDDTEASEWYRRKMVERFVQRAGALAHERATGQQELSA' A
#
# COMPACT_ATOMS: atom_id res chain seq x y z
N LEU A 1 5.17 2.26 5.78
CA LEU A 1 5.68 2.60 4.43
C LEU A 1 7.03 3.30 4.58
N ALA A 2 8.07 2.83 3.88
CA ALA A 2 9.39 3.48 3.88
C ALA A 2 9.54 4.35 2.61
N GLY A 3 10.27 5.47 2.70
CA GLY A 3 10.45 6.40 1.57
C GLY A 3 9.20 7.22 1.19
N ALA A 4 8.17 7.21 2.06
CA ALA A 4 6.91 7.93 1.90
C ALA A 4 6.87 9.26 2.71
N GLY A 5 8.02 9.68 3.24
CA GLY A 5 8.19 10.82 4.13
C GLY A 5 9.62 10.84 4.71
N THR A 6 9.89 11.79 5.61
CA THR A 6 11.19 11.90 6.31
C THR A 6 11.43 10.78 7.32
N ILE A 7 10.35 10.11 7.76
CA ILE A 7 10.36 8.92 8.62
C ILE A 7 9.41 7.85 8.05
N PRO A 8 9.50 6.58 8.50
CA PRO A 8 8.53 5.56 8.12
C PRO A 8 7.09 5.99 8.46
N LEU A 9 6.24 6.00 7.45
CA LEU A 9 4.84 6.39 7.57
C LEU A 9 3.98 5.20 8.00
N ARG A 10 3.13 5.40 9.00
CA ARG A 10 1.98 4.53 9.28
C ARG A 10 0.73 5.14 8.64
N ALA A 11 0.16 4.45 7.66
CA ALA A 11 -0.98 4.95 6.89
C ALA A 11 -2.31 4.58 7.56
N SER A 12 -2.70 5.29 8.62
CA SER A 12 -3.80 4.90 9.49
C SER A 12 -5.18 4.90 8.81
N GLY A 13 -5.44 5.80 7.85
CA GLY A 13 -6.68 5.77 7.08
C GLY A 13 -6.74 4.57 6.13
N ALA A 14 -5.61 4.19 5.54
CA ALA A 14 -5.51 2.98 4.73
C ALA A 14 -5.74 1.71 5.58
N GLU A 15 -5.17 1.66 6.80
CA GLU A 15 -5.43 0.59 7.77
C GLU A 15 -6.91 0.51 8.15
N ALA A 16 -7.58 1.65 8.34
CA ALA A 16 -8.98 1.72 8.75
C ALA A 16 -9.93 1.13 7.70
N VAL A 17 -9.69 1.38 6.41
CA VAL A 17 -10.53 0.83 5.31
C VAL A 17 -10.42 -0.70 5.22
N LEU A 18 -9.26 -1.26 5.55
CA LEU A 18 -9.04 -2.71 5.50
C LEU A 18 -9.59 -3.42 6.75
N THR A 19 -9.66 -2.74 7.89
CA THR A 19 -10.04 -3.35 9.17
C THR A 19 -11.52 -3.74 9.16
N GLY A 20 -11.79 -5.05 9.28
CA GLY A 20 -13.15 -5.59 9.28
C GLY A 20 -13.82 -5.65 7.91
N ALA A 21 -13.16 -5.20 6.84
CA ALA A 21 -13.65 -5.29 5.48
C ALA A 21 -13.30 -6.64 4.82
N ALA A 22 -14.04 -7.00 3.78
CA ALA A 22 -13.62 -8.08 2.88
C ALA A 22 -12.37 -7.62 2.10
N LEU A 23 -11.30 -8.41 2.15
CA LEU A 23 -10.04 -8.10 1.48
C LEU A 23 -10.15 -8.43 -0.02
N THR A 24 -10.72 -7.49 -0.78
CA THR A 24 -10.93 -7.59 -2.23
C THR A 24 -9.94 -6.70 -3.01
N PRO A 25 -9.82 -6.87 -4.35
CA PRO A 25 -9.07 -5.96 -5.21
C PRO A 25 -9.40 -4.48 -5.00
N ASP A 26 -10.68 -4.16 -4.83
CA ASP A 26 -11.16 -2.80 -4.60
C ASP A 26 -10.74 -2.28 -3.22
N ALA A 27 -10.79 -3.13 -2.18
CA ALA A 27 -10.33 -2.75 -0.85
C ALA A 27 -8.84 -2.39 -0.83
N TRP A 28 -7.99 -3.16 -1.53
CA TRP A 28 -6.56 -2.87 -1.63
C TRP A 28 -6.28 -1.63 -2.50
N ALA A 29 -7.08 -1.41 -3.55
CA ALA A 29 -6.98 -0.20 -4.37
C ALA A 29 -7.32 1.06 -3.56
N GLU A 30 -8.40 1.03 -2.78
CA GLU A 30 -8.81 2.15 -1.94
C GLU A 30 -7.79 2.41 -0.81
N ALA A 31 -7.31 1.36 -0.14
CA ALA A 31 -6.24 1.49 0.84
C ALA A 31 -4.97 2.10 0.21
N GLY A 32 -4.64 1.73 -1.02
CA GLY A 32 -3.52 2.31 -1.76
C GLY A 32 -3.72 3.79 -2.07
N ARG A 33 -4.92 4.19 -2.52
CA ARG A 33 -5.26 5.60 -2.76
C ARG A 33 -5.09 6.44 -1.50
N ILE A 34 -5.66 5.99 -0.38
CA ILE A 34 -5.57 6.69 0.90
C ILE A 34 -4.13 6.78 1.39
N ALA A 35 -3.36 5.68 1.30
CA ALA A 35 -1.95 5.70 1.68
C ALA A 35 -1.11 6.70 0.85
N ALA A 36 -1.45 6.87 -0.43
CA ALA A 36 -0.79 7.85 -1.30
C ALA A 36 -1.19 9.30 -0.96
N GLU A 37 -2.38 9.52 -0.41
CA GLU A 37 -2.82 10.83 0.10
C GLU A 37 -2.16 11.17 1.44
N GLU A 38 -2.00 10.18 2.32
CA GLU A 38 -1.38 10.37 3.65
C GLU A 38 0.14 10.52 3.61
N CYS A 39 0.80 10.19 2.50
CA CYS A 39 2.24 10.32 2.38
C CYS A 39 2.70 11.74 2.06
N GLU A 40 3.94 12.06 2.40
CA GLU A 40 4.60 13.34 2.11
C GLU A 40 6.04 13.09 1.65
N PRO A 41 6.24 12.39 0.51
CA PRO A 41 7.57 12.06 0.03
C PRO A 41 8.32 13.29 -0.47
N LEU A 42 9.67 13.25 -0.39
CA LEU A 42 10.53 14.29 -0.95
C LEU A 42 10.54 14.23 -2.48
N ASP A 43 10.71 15.39 -3.12
CA ASP A 43 11.07 15.53 -4.53
C ASP A 43 12.59 15.69 -4.63
N ASP A 44 13.26 14.80 -5.37
CA ASP A 44 14.72 14.82 -5.54
C ASP A 44 15.15 14.26 -6.90
N THR A 45 16.47 14.21 -7.13
CA THR A 45 17.08 13.71 -8.38
C THR A 45 16.72 12.24 -8.68
N GLU A 46 16.42 11.44 -7.66
CA GLU A 46 16.12 10.01 -7.83
C GLU A 46 14.67 9.81 -8.27
N ALA A 47 13.75 10.61 -7.75
CA ALA A 47 12.34 10.57 -8.15
C ALA A 47 11.55 11.79 -7.67
N SER A 48 10.59 12.21 -8.50
CA SER A 48 9.63 13.25 -8.15
C SER A 48 8.65 12.80 -7.05
N GLU A 49 8.10 13.78 -6.33
CA GLU A 49 7.07 13.54 -5.32
C GLU A 49 5.88 12.78 -5.94
N TRP A 50 5.43 13.23 -7.11
CA TRP A 50 4.32 12.62 -7.84
C TRP A 50 4.55 11.13 -8.10
N TYR A 51 5.76 10.77 -8.56
CA TYR A 51 6.09 9.38 -8.86
C TYR A 51 6.08 8.54 -7.58
N ARG A 52 6.68 9.04 -6.49
CA ARG A 52 6.71 8.34 -5.20
C ARG A 52 5.31 8.12 -4.64
N ARG A 53 4.42 9.13 -4.71
CA ARG A 53 2.99 8.97 -4.35
C ARG A 53 2.31 7.89 -5.17
N LYS A 54 2.53 7.87 -6.49
CA LYS A 54 1.97 6.83 -7.37
C LYS A 54 2.52 5.44 -7.07
N MET A 55 3.78 5.33 -6.69
CA MET A 55 4.36 4.05 -6.27
C MET A 55 3.79 3.57 -4.93
N VAL A 56 3.53 4.46 -3.98
CA VAL A 56 2.84 4.10 -2.71
C VAL A 56 1.48 3.46 -3.00
N GLU A 57 0.66 4.09 -3.85
CA GLU A 57 -0.65 3.59 -4.26
C GLU A 57 -0.56 2.14 -4.79
N ARG A 58 0.37 1.91 -5.74
CA ARG A 58 0.55 0.59 -6.37
C ARG A 58 1.14 -0.45 -5.43
N PHE A 59 2.08 -0.08 -4.57
CA PHE A 59 2.72 -1.02 -3.67
C PHE A 59 1.80 -1.48 -2.56
N VAL A 60 0.96 -0.60 -2.01
CA VAL A 60 -0.05 -0.99 -1.03
C VAL A 60 -1.04 -1.97 -1.65
N GLN A 61 -1.51 -1.71 -2.87
CA GLN A 61 -2.41 -2.61 -3.58
C GLN A 61 -1.81 -4.02 -3.72
N ARG A 62 -0.56 -4.11 -4.24
CA ARG A 62 0.14 -5.38 -4.48
C ARG A 62 0.48 -6.11 -3.18
N ALA A 63 0.96 -5.37 -2.18
CA ALA A 63 1.32 -5.93 -0.88
C ALA A 63 0.08 -6.47 -0.15
N GLY A 64 -1.05 -5.77 -0.23
CA GLY A 64 -2.33 -6.22 0.33
C GLY A 64 -2.81 -7.54 -0.27
N ALA A 65 -2.81 -7.64 -1.61
CA ALA A 65 -3.16 -8.88 -2.31
C ALA A 65 -2.26 -10.05 -1.90
N LEU A 66 -0.94 -9.85 -1.95
CA LEU A 66 0.04 -10.88 -1.59
C LEU A 66 -0.04 -11.30 -0.12
N ALA A 67 -0.27 -10.34 0.79
CA ALA A 67 -0.47 -10.64 2.21
C ALA A 67 -1.74 -11.46 2.44
N HIS A 68 -2.81 -11.20 1.67
CA HIS A 68 -4.04 -11.98 1.75
C HIS A 68 -3.86 -13.41 1.24
N GLU A 69 -3.20 -13.60 0.09
CA GLU A 69 -2.84 -14.93 -0.44
C GLU A 69 -2.03 -15.74 0.59
N ARG A 70 -1.07 -15.09 1.25
CA ARG A 70 -0.26 -15.68 2.33
C ARG A 70 -1.09 -16.08 3.54
N ALA A 71 -1.94 -15.17 4.01
CA ALA A 71 -2.76 -15.39 5.20
C ALA A 71 -3.80 -16.50 4.99
N THR A 72 -4.24 -16.74 3.75
CA THR A 72 -5.24 -17.75 3.38
C THR A 72 -4.63 -19.09 2.95
N GLY A 73 -3.30 -19.20 2.87
CA GLY A 73 -2.62 -20.44 2.50
C GLY A 73 -2.67 -20.80 1.01
N GLN A 74 -2.99 -19.85 0.13
CA GLN A 74 -3.06 -20.08 -1.32
C GLN A 74 -1.70 -20.26 -2.00
N GLN A 75 -0.59 -20.10 -1.28
CA GLN A 75 0.76 -20.24 -1.81
C GLN A 75 1.25 -21.69 -1.98
N GLU A 76 0.62 -22.69 -1.36
CA GLU A 76 1.12 -24.08 -1.40
C GLU A 76 0.73 -24.87 -2.66
N LEU A 77 -0.24 -24.42 -3.46
CA LEU A 77 -0.74 -25.18 -4.63
C LEU A 77 0.05 -24.97 -5.94
N SER A 78 1.14 -24.20 -5.93
CA SER A 78 1.92 -23.87 -7.14
C SER A 78 3.40 -24.25 -7.06
N ALA A 79 3.78 -25.14 -6.13
CA ALA A 79 5.14 -25.69 -6.02
C ALA A 79 5.20 -27.14 -6.51
#